data_AF-A0A953CD23-F1
#
_entry.id   AF-A0A953CD23-F1
#
_cell.length_a   1.000
_cell.length_b   1.000
_cell.length_c   1.000
_cell.angle_alpha   90.00
_cell.angle_beta   90.00
_cell.angle_gamma   90.00
#
_symmetry.space_group_name_H-M   'P 1'
#
loop_
_entity.id
_entity.type
_entity.pdbx_description
1 polymer ?
#
loop_
_entity_poly.entity_id
_entity_poly.type
_entity_poly.pdbx_seq_one_letter_code
_entity_poly.pdbx_strand_id
1 'polypeptide(L)' 'MATTARRKTSKPKTSSYDVAEHLRTPEEMAAYLDAWLEDAPDDVAGIARALGDVARAKGMSQVAKEAGLSRESLYRALS' A
#
# COMPACT_ATOMS: atom_id res chain seq x y z
N MET A 1 4.67 53.93 14.55
CA MET A 1 3.57 53.02 14.17
C MET A 1 4.08 52.10 13.07
N ALA A 2 4.24 50.80 13.34
CA ALA A 2 4.62 49.81 12.32
C ALA A 2 3.59 48.68 12.38
N THR A 3 2.74 48.62 11.34
CA THR A 3 1.71 47.61 11.17
C THR A 3 2.37 46.32 10.66
N THR A 4 2.45 45.29 11.49
CA THR A 4 2.91 43.96 11.07
C THR A 4 1.79 43.27 10.28
N ALA A 5 1.95 43.15 8.96
CA ALA A 5 1.04 42.40 8.11
C ALA A 5 1.16 40.89 8.40
N ARG A 6 0.02 40.26 8.73
CA ARG A 6 -0.08 38.82 9.01
C ARG A 6 0.16 38.03 7.72
N ARG A 7 1.24 37.23 7.66
CA ARG A 7 1.54 36.36 6.51
C ARG A 7 0.42 35.32 6.35
N LYS A 8 -0.25 35.29 5.20
CA LYS A 8 -1.19 34.21 4.86
C LYS A 8 -0.40 32.92 4.67
N THR A 9 -0.58 31.95 5.56
CA THR A 9 -0.05 30.60 5.39
C THR A 9 -0.90 29.85 4.37
N SER A 10 -0.36 29.58 3.18
CA SER A 10 -1.02 28.70 2.21
C SER A 10 -1.07 27.28 2.76
N LYS A 11 -2.24 26.64 2.74
CA LYS A 11 -2.37 25.23 3.14
C LYS A 11 -1.51 24.35 2.21
N PRO A 12 -0.80 23.35 2.75
CA PRO A 12 -0.04 22.42 1.93
C PRO A 12 -0.98 21.63 1.01
N LYS A 13 -0.53 21.32 -0.21
CA LYS A 13 -1.24 20.40 -1.10
C LYS A 13 -0.98 18.98 -0.61
N THR A 14 -2.05 18.21 -0.41
CA THR A 14 -2.00 16.81 0.04
C THR A 14 -2.70 15.92 -0.97
N SER A 15 -2.29 14.66 -1.06
CA SER A 15 -2.94 13.60 -1.82
C SER A 15 -3.41 12.47 -0.89
N SER A 16 -4.32 11.62 -1.37
CA SER A 16 -4.62 10.36 -0.69
C SER A 16 -3.40 9.46 -0.68
N TYR A 17 -3.16 8.78 0.44
CA TYR A 17 -2.07 7.83 0.57
C TYR A 17 -2.53 6.44 0.13
N ASP A 18 -1.85 5.85 -0.86
CA ASP A 18 -1.99 4.44 -1.22
C ASP A 18 -0.63 3.77 -1.07
N VAL A 19 -0.53 2.79 -0.17
CA VAL A 19 0.73 2.09 0.13
C VAL A 19 1.28 1.39 -1.10
N ALA A 20 0.43 0.91 -2.01
CA ALA A 20 0.86 0.22 -3.23
C ALA A 20 1.67 1.13 -4.17
N GLU A 21 1.49 2.46 -4.11
CA GLU A 21 2.29 3.42 -4.90
C GLU A 21 3.72 3.61 -4.34
N HIS A 22 3.97 3.11 -3.12
CA HIS A 22 5.21 3.27 -2.39
C HIS A 22 6.04 1.98 -2.27
N LEU A 23 5.45 0.81 -2.54
CA LEU A 23 6.17 -0.48 -2.59
C LEU A 23 6.83 -0.67 -3.96
N ARG A 24 8.02 -0.13 -4.17
CA ARG A 24 8.66 -0.03 -5.50
C ARG A 24 9.67 -1.14 -5.76
N THR A 25 10.23 -1.71 -4.70
CA THR A 25 11.25 -2.74 -4.77
C THR A 25 10.75 -4.06 -4.15
N PRO A 26 11.27 -5.21 -4.59
CA PRO A 26 10.99 -6.49 -3.95
C PRO A 26 11.30 -6.49 -2.44
N GLU A 27 12.36 -5.80 -2.04
CA GLU A 27 12.80 -5.70 -0.64
C GLU A 27 11.80 -4.91 0.21
N GLU A 28 11.26 -3.80 -0.31
CA GLU A 28 10.20 -3.03 0.37
C GLU A 28 8.91 -3.85 0.50
N MET A 29 8.55 -4.62 -0.52
CA MET A 29 7.36 -5.49 -0.49
C MET A 29 7.50 -6.60 0.56
N ALA A 30 8.68 -7.23 0.64
CA ALA A 30 8.97 -8.25 1.62
C ALA A 30 8.93 -7.66 3.04
N ALA A 31 9.65 -6.56 3.29
CA ALA A 31 9.67 -5.92 4.60
C ALA A 31 8.28 -5.47 5.06
N TYR A 32 7.44 -4.98 4.16
CA TYR A 32 6.06 -4.60 4.47
C TYR A 32 5.21 -5.81 4.88
N LEU A 33 5.32 -6.92 4.14
CA LEU A 33 4.58 -8.14 4.48
C LEU A 33 5.10 -8.78 5.78
N ASP A 34 6.41 -8.82 5.96
CA ASP A 34 7.05 -9.35 7.18
C ASP A 34 6.57 -8.58 8.42
N ALA A 35 6.48 -7.25 8.35
CA ALA A 35 5.95 -6.44 9.45
C ALA A 35 4.52 -6.86 9.84
N TRP A 36 3.64 -7.15 8.88
CA TRP A 36 2.29 -7.64 9.17
C TRP A 36 2.28 -9.03 9.80
N LEU A 37 3.17 -9.91 9.36
CA LEU A 37 3.30 -11.26 9.90
C LEU A 37 3.90 -11.28 11.31
N GLU A 38 4.80 -10.35 11.62
CA GLU A 38 5.47 -10.26 12.92
C GLU A 38 4.66 -9.48 13.97
N ASP A 39 4.16 -8.29 13.61
CA ASP A 39 3.50 -7.39 14.56
C ASP A 39 2.02 -7.75 14.79
N ALA A 40 1.38 -8.39 13.82
CA ALA A 40 -0.05 -8.72 13.86
C ALA A 40 -0.38 -10.11 13.26
N PRO A 41 0.26 -11.20 13.74
CA PRO A 41 0.08 -12.55 13.17
C PRO A 41 -1.37 -13.05 13.21
N ASP A 42 -2.16 -12.59 14.19
CA ASP A 42 -3.56 -12.98 14.36
C ASP A 42 -4.53 -12.12 13.52
N ASP A 43 -4.07 -11.01 12.93
CA ASP A 43 -4.88 -10.17 12.05
C ASP A 43 -4.85 -10.69 10.61
N VAL A 44 -5.61 -11.78 10.40
CA VAL A 44 -5.74 -12.42 9.09
C VAL A 44 -6.25 -11.44 8.02
N ALA A 45 -7.12 -10.51 8.38
CA ALA A 45 -7.66 -9.53 7.45
C ALA A 45 -6.60 -8.48 7.05
N GLY A 46 -5.79 -8.03 8.02
CA GLY A 46 -4.65 -7.16 7.78
C GLY A 46 -3.59 -7.81 6.89
N ILE A 47 -3.26 -9.07 7.15
CA ILE A 47 -2.32 -9.85 6.33
C ILE A 47 -2.85 -10.04 4.90
N ALA A 48 -4.13 -10.37 4.74
CA ALA A 48 -4.75 -10.48 3.42
C ALA A 48 -4.72 -9.15 2.65
N ARG A 49 -4.96 -8.03 3.35
CA ARG A 49 -4.85 -6.69 2.77
C ARG A 49 -3.41 -6.38 2.33
N ALA A 50 -2.43 -6.72 3.16
CA ALA A 50 -1.02 -6.51 2.83
C ALA A 50 -0.59 -7.31 1.58
N LEU A 51 -1.04 -8.56 1.46
CA LEU A 51 -0.86 -9.36 0.25
C LEU A 51 -1.51 -8.71 -0.98
N GLY A 52 -2.72 -8.16 -0.82
CA GLY A 52 -3.39 -7.36 -1.83
C GLY A 52 -2.55 -6.15 -2.28
N ASP A 53 -2.02 -5.38 -1.33
CA ASP A 53 -1.20 -4.20 -1.60
C ASP A 53 0.09 -4.55 -2.35
N VAL A 54 0.83 -5.56 -1.89
CA VAL A 54 2.05 -6.07 -2.55
C VAL A 54 1.75 -6.52 -3.97
N ALA A 55 0.67 -7.28 -4.14
CA ALA A 55 0.31 -7.80 -5.43
C ALA A 55 -0.18 -6.69 -6.39
N ARG A 56 -0.81 -5.62 -5.88
CA ARG A 56 -1.14 -4.42 -6.68
C ARG A 56 0.12 -3.69 -7.12
N ALA A 57 1.09 -3.53 -6.22
CA ALA A 57 2.36 -2.88 -6.52
C ALA A 57 3.22 -3.65 -7.53
N LYS A 58 3.27 -4.99 -7.43
CA LYS A 58 3.96 -5.86 -8.39
C LYS A 58 3.22 -5.99 -9.74
N GLY A 59 1.91 -5.78 -9.73
CA GLY A 59 1.04 -5.89 -10.90
C GLY A 59 0.25 -7.20 -10.92
N MET A 60 -1.08 -7.08 -10.77
CA MET A 60 -2.03 -8.19 -10.70
C MET A 60 -1.91 -9.23 -11.81
N SER A 61 -1.63 -8.78 -13.04
CA SER A 61 -1.53 -9.68 -14.20
C SER A 61 -0.32 -10.60 -14.10
N GLN A 62 0.81 -10.07 -13.62
CA GLN A 62 2.03 -10.83 -13.42
C GLN A 62 1.85 -11.80 -12.26
N VAL A 63 1.33 -11.32 -11.13
CA VAL A 63 1.09 -12.14 -9.93
C VAL A 63 0.15 -13.30 -10.23
N ALA A 64 -0.99 -13.06 -10.89
CA ALA A 64 -1.93 -14.11 -11.25
C ALA A 64 -1.27 -15.21 -12.10
N LYS A 65 -0.47 -14.80 -13.10
CA LYS A 65 0.27 -15.73 -13.97
C LYS A 65 1.30 -16.55 -13.18
N GLU A 66 2.08 -15.91 -12.33
CA GLU A 66 3.10 -16.58 -11.51
C GLU A 66 2.48 -17.54 -10.49
N ALA A 67 1.33 -17.17 -9.90
CA ALA A 67 0.62 -17.99 -8.93
C ALA A 67 -0.22 -19.12 -9.57
N GLY A 68 -0.32 -19.18 -10.90
CA GLY A 68 -1.19 -20.14 -11.60
C GLY A 68 -2.68 -19.90 -11.34
N LEU A 69 -3.07 -18.68 -10.98
CA LEU A 69 -4.44 -18.29 -10.67
C LEU A 69 -5.05 -17.49 -11.82
N SER A 70 -6.38 -17.57 -11.96
CA SER A 70 -7.10 -16.59 -12.76
C SER A 70 -7.04 -15.22 -12.08
N ARG A 71 -7.10 -14.11 -12.85
CA ARG A 71 -7.18 -12.76 -12.27
C ARG A 71 -8.37 -12.62 -11.33
N GLU A 72 -9.52 -13.18 -11.71
CA GLU A 72 -10.76 -13.12 -10.92
C GLU A 72 -10.64 -13.88 -9.58
N SER A 73 -10.03 -15.07 -9.61
CA SER A 73 -9.75 -15.85 -8.40
C SER A 73 -8.77 -15.12 -7.47
N LEU A 74 -7.72 -14.50 -8.05
CA LEU A 74 -6.76 -13.70 -7.29
C LEU A 74 -7.46 -12.49 -6.64
N TYR A 75 -8.28 -11.76 -7.39
CA TYR A 75 -9.02 -10.61 -6.84
C TYR A 75 -9.94 -11.03 -5.70
N ARG A 76 -10.73 -12.10 -5.85
CA ARG A 76 -11.62 -12.59 -4.77
C ARG A 76 -10.88 -13.00 -3.49
N ALA A 77 -9.65 -13.48 -3.61
CA ALA A 77 -8.86 -13.92 -2.46
C ALA A 77 -8.24 -12.76 -1.68
N LEU A 78 -8.05 -11.60 -2.34
CA LEU A 78 -7.33 -10.45 -1.81
C LEU A 78 -8.21 -9.20 -1.62
N SER A 79 -9.51 -9.29 -1.93
CA SER A 79 -10.51 -8.22 -1.82
C SER A 79 -11.28 -8.25 -0.51
#